data_AF-A0A101NPR9-F1
#
_entry.id   AF-A0A101NPR9-F1
#
_cell.length_a   1.000
_cell.length_b   1.000
_cell.length_c   1.000
_cell.angle_alpha   90.00
_cell.angle_beta   90.00
_cell.angle_gamma   90.00
#
_symmetry.space_group_name_H-M   'P 1'
#
loop_
_entity.id
_entity.type
_entity.pdbx_description
1 polymer ?
#
loop_
_entity_poly.entity_id
_entity_poly.type
_entity_poly.pdbx_seq_one_letter_code
_entity_poly.pdbx_strand_id
1 'polypeptide(L)' 'MRVQAAFDEDGHIIALAEIVAEGDDRLGVRLVPCADRKLAELTVPGECVGEPLAELAARYRVEDAPEGARLILR' A
#
# COMPACT_ATOMS: atom_id res chain seq x y z
N MET A 1 -9.85 -19.43 -4.35
CA MET A 1 -9.20 -18.18 -3.91
C MET A 1 -7.70 -18.39 -3.98
N ARG A 2 -6.97 -17.54 -4.73
CA ARG A 2 -5.51 -17.56 -4.82
C ARG A 2 -5.03 -16.19 -4.34
N VAL A 3 -4.05 -16.17 -3.45
CA VAL A 3 -3.47 -14.94 -2.89
C VAL A 3 -1.97 -14.91 -3.16
N GLN A 4 -1.43 -13.73 -3.43
CA GLN A 4 0.00 -13.47 -3.36
C GLN A 4 0.33 -12.97 -1.95
N ALA A 5 1.42 -13.46 -1.37
CA ALA A 5 1.87 -13.05 -0.04
C ALA A 5 3.22 -12.34 -0.15
N ALA A 6 3.34 -11.18 0.48
CA ALA A 6 4.63 -10.60 0.83
C ALA A 6 5.01 -11.06 2.25
N PHE A 7 6.26 -11.44 2.46
CA PHE A 7 6.78 -11.89 3.75
C PHE A 7 8.20 -11.37 3.99
N ASP A 8 8.62 -11.28 5.25
CA ASP A 8 9.98 -10.86 5.63
C ASP A 8 10.98 -12.02 5.66
N GLU A 9 12.24 -11.76 6.04
CA GLU A 9 13.33 -12.75 6.05
C GLU A 9 13.08 -13.90 7.05
N ASP A 10 12.28 -13.67 8.09
CA ASP A 10 11.86 -14.67 9.07
C ASP A 10 10.62 -15.46 8.61
N GLY A 11 10.05 -15.11 7.46
CA GLY A 11 8.86 -15.76 6.89
C GLY A 11 7.53 -15.22 7.42
N HIS A 12 7.52 -14.10 8.15
CA HIS A 12 6.26 -13.50 8.60
C HIS A 12 5.56 -12.78 7.44
N ILE A 13 4.30 -13.14 7.21
CA ILE A 13 3.48 -12.49 6.19
C ILE A 13 3.23 -11.02 6.58
N ILE A 14 3.55 -10.10 5.68
CA ILE A 14 3.42 -8.67 5.87
C ILE A 14 2.22 -8.09 5.11
N ALA A 15 1.87 -8.70 3.98
CA ALA A 15 0.73 -8.34 3.16
C ALA A 15 0.21 -9.56 2.38
N LEU A 16 -1.09 -9.56 2.10
CA LEU A 16 -1.76 -10.49 1.21
C LEU A 16 -2.43 -9.70 0.09
N ALA A 17 -2.30 -10.16 -1.14
CA ALA A 17 -2.99 -9.60 -2.30
C ALA A 17 -3.92 -10.68 -2.89
N GLU A 18 -5.21 -10.40 -2.91
CA GLU A 18 -6.22 -11.25 -3.52
C GLU A 18 -6.59 -10.69 -4.90
N ILE A 19 -6.69 -11.58 -5.90
CA ILE A 19 -7.33 -11.26 -7.18
C ILE A 19 -8.83 -11.37 -6.96
N VAL A 20 -9.51 -10.22 -6.98
CA VAL A 20 -10.88 -10.06 -6.47
C VAL A 20 -11.92 -10.76 -7.37
N ALA A 21 -11.64 -10.92 -8.66
CA ALA A 21 -12.41 -11.75 -9.59
C ALA A 21 -11.61 -12.05 -10.87
N GLU A 22 -11.98 -13.11 -11.60
CA GLU A 22 -11.43 -13.39 -12.93
C GLU A 22 -11.89 -12.28 -13.90
N GLY A 23 -10.94 -11.51 -14.45
CA GLY A 23 -11.21 -10.35 -15.31
C GLY A 23 -11.31 -9.00 -14.58
N ASP A 24 -11.07 -8.95 -13.27
CA ASP A 24 -10.88 -7.69 -12.53
C ASP A 24 -9.38 -7.45 -12.33
N ASP A 25 -8.85 -6.40 -12.97
CA ASP A 25 -7.43 -6.02 -12.87
C ASP A 25 -7.08 -5.36 -11.52
N ARG A 26 -8.08 -5.17 -10.63
CA ARG A 26 -7.86 -4.59 -9.31
C ARG A 26 -7.29 -5.63 -8.35
N LEU A 27 -6.15 -5.31 -7.76
CA LEU A 27 -5.51 -6.10 -6.72
C LEU A 27 -6.04 -5.66 -5.35
N GLY A 28 -6.72 -6.56 -4.62
CA GLY A 28 -7.14 -6.30 -3.24
C GLY A 28 -5.99 -6.57 -2.29
N VAL A 29 -5.31 -5.54 -1.79
CA VAL A 29 -4.22 -5.71 -0.81
C VAL A 29 -4.76 -5.60 0.61
N ARG A 30 -4.53 -6.64 1.42
CA ARG A 30 -4.79 -6.68 2.85
C ARG A 30 -3.46 -6.83 3.59
N LEU A 31 -3.05 -5.80 4.33
CA LEU A 31 -1.96 -5.96 5.29
C LEU A 31 -2.37 -6.93 6.40
N VAL A 32 -1.45 -7.79 6.82
CA VAL A 32 -1.65 -8.63 8.01
C VAL A 32 -1.41 -7.74 9.24
N PRO A 33 -2.32 -7.72 10.23
CA PRO A 33 -2.16 -6.88 11.42
C PRO A 33 -0.85 -7.23 12.13
N CYS A 34 0.03 -6.25 12.26
CA CYS A 34 1.24 -6.30 13.06
C CYS A 34 1.30 -5.01 13.88
N ALA A 35 1.64 -5.11 15.17
CA ALA A 35 1.50 -4.01 16.13
C ALA A 35 2.22 -2.72 15.71
N ASP A 36 3.29 -2.85 14.92
CA ASP A 36 4.16 -1.72 14.53
C ASP A 36 3.89 -1.19 13.11
N ARG A 37 2.89 -1.72 12.40
CA ARG A 37 2.56 -1.32 11.02
C ARG A 37 1.27 -0.50 10.96
N LYS A 38 1.36 0.72 10.43
CA LYS A 38 0.22 1.60 10.18
C LYS A 38 -0.22 1.48 8.72
N LEU A 39 -1.53 1.35 8.50
CA LEU A 39 -2.17 1.45 7.19
C LEU A 39 -2.91 2.79 7.11
N ALA A 40 -2.77 3.47 5.98
CA ALA A 40 -3.53 4.66 5.67
C ALA A 40 -4.03 4.60 4.23
N GLU A 41 -5.27 5.01 4.01
CA GLU A 41 -5.75 5.38 2.68
C GLU A 41 -5.26 6.80 2.38
N LEU A 42 -4.62 6.98 1.23
CA LEU A 42 -3.99 8.24 0.84
C LEU A 42 -4.47 8.65 -0.55
N THR A 43 -4.82 9.92 -0.70
CA THR A 43 -5.10 10.51 -2.00
C THR A 43 -3.77 10.80 -2.71
N VAL A 44 -3.58 10.20 -3.88
CA VAL A 44 -2.44 10.50 -4.76
C VAL A 44 -2.66 11.86 -5.45
N PRO A 45 -1.67 12.76 -5.45
CA PRO A 45 -1.73 14.01 -6.21
C PRO A 45 -2.03 13.74 -7.69
N GLY A 46 -2.88 14.57 -8.30
CA GLY A 46 -3.38 14.32 -9.67
C GLY A 46 -2.26 14.23 -10.71
N GLU A 47 -1.17 14.96 -10.51
CA GLU A 47 0.03 14.95 -11.35
C GLU A 47 0.78 13.61 -11.34
N CYS A 48 0.60 12.79 -10.30
CA CYS A 48 1.25 11.49 -10.14
C CYS A 48 0.37 10.33 -10.63
N VAL A 49 -0.82 10.60 -11.15
CA VAL A 49 -1.72 9.56 -11.67
C VAL A 49 -1.07 8.89 -12.87
N GLY A 50 -0.83 7.57 -12.76
CA GLY A 50 -0.17 6.78 -13.80
C GLY A 50 1.35 6.70 -13.67
N GLU A 51 1.96 7.42 -12.73
CA GLU A 51 3.38 7.22 -12.39
C GLU A 51 3.56 5.86 -11.67
N PRO A 52 4.72 5.18 -11.85
CA PRO A 52 5.03 3.98 -11.09
C PRO A 52 5.02 4.24 -9.58
N LEU A 53 4.48 3.30 -8.79
CA LEU A 53 4.45 3.41 -7.32
C LEU A 53 5.85 3.61 -6.69
N ALA A 54 6.90 3.08 -7.34
CA ALA A 54 8.28 3.29 -6.91
C ALA A 54 8.71 4.77 -6.99
N GLU A 55 8.23 5.52 -7.98
CA GLU A 55 8.52 6.95 -8.13
C GLU A 55 7.77 7.78 -7.08
N LEU A 56 6.49 7.47 -6.83
CA LEU A 56 5.75 8.08 -5.72
C LEU A 56 6.45 7.82 -4.38
N ALA A 57 6.88 6.57 -4.14
CA ALA A 57 7.57 6.19 -2.92
C ALA A 57 8.92 6.91 -2.77
N ALA A 58 9.60 7.23 -3.88
CA ALA A 58 10.84 7.99 -3.86
C ALA A 58 10.63 9.49 -3.61
N ARG A 59 9.50 10.06 -4.05
CA ARG A 59 9.19 11.50 -3.96
C ARG A 59 8.48 11.89 -2.65
N TYR A 60 7.63 11.01 -2.12
CA TYR A 60 6.78 11.31 -0.98
C TYR A 60 7.08 10.43 0.25
N ARG A 61 6.72 10.92 1.43
CA ARG A 61 6.59 10.17 2.68
C ARG A 61 5.20 10.37 3.26
N VAL A 62 4.78 9.46 4.13
CA VAL A 62 3.50 9.56 4.84
C VAL A 62 3.73 10.30 6.15
N GLU A 63 2.93 11.34 6.40
CA GLU A 63 2.85 12.02 7.69
C GLU A 63 1.52 11.68 8.35
N ASP A 64 1.56 11.36 9.63
CA ASP A 64 0.37 11.15 10.46
C ASP A 64 -0.06 12.52 11.03
N ALA A 65 -1.19 13.06 10.55
CA ALA A 65 -1.71 14.37 10.94
C ALA A 65 -3.05 14.25 11.66
N PRO A 66 -3.49 15.26 12.44
CA PRO A 66 -4.76 15.21 13.17
C PRO A 66 -5.98 14.94 12.30
N GLU A 67 -5.94 15.37 11.03
CA GLU A 67 -7.02 15.18 10.06
C GLU A 67 -6.94 13.85 9.29
N GLY A 68 -5.92 13.04 9.56
CA GLY A 68 -5.61 11.79 8.86
C GLY A 68 -4.25 11.80 8.20
N ALA A 69 -3.76 10.62 7.84
CA ALA A 69 -2.47 10.49 7.18
C ALA A 69 -2.48 11.13 5.79
N ARG A 70 -1.37 11.75 5.40
CA ARG A 70 -1.23 12.44 4.11
C ARG A 70 0.15 12.22 3.50
N LEU A 71 0.22 12.33 2.17
CA LEU A 71 1.49 12.38 1.45
C LEU A 71 2.10 13.77 1.61
N ILE A 72 3.38 13.81 2.01
CA ILE A 72 4.20 15.02 2.00
C ILE A 72 5.47 14.75 1.20
N LEU A 73 6.03 15.79 0.58
CA LEU A 73 7.32 15.66 -0.11
C LEU A 73 8.40 15.25 0.89
N ARG A 74 9.32 14.39 0.44
CA ARG A 74 10.49 13.99 1.23
C ARG A 74 11.47 15.15 1.41
#